data_AF-A0A5C5PRN7-F1
#
_entry.id   AF-A0A5C5PRN7-F1
#
_cell.length_a   1.000
_cell.length_b   1.000
_cell.length_c   1.000
_cell.angle_alpha   90.00
_cell.angle_beta   90.00
_cell.angle_gamma   90.00
#
_symmetry.space_group_name_H-M   'P 1'
#
loop_
_entity.id
_entity.type
_entity.pdbx_description
1 polymer ?
#
loop_
_entity_poly.entity_id
_entity_poly.type
_entity_poly.pdbx_seq_one_letter_code
_entity_poly.pdbx_strand_id
1 'polypeptide(L)' 'LRSMKRKTKPGLPRLFDRPKYRQRNIIERMFGWLKENRRIVTRFDKLATSFAAMVSLACAMRCLRQYFTYRA' A
#
# COMPACT_ATOMS: atom_id res chain seq x y z
N LEU A 1 -24.78 -26.27 -6.45
CA LEU A 1 -23.39 -25.82 -6.13
C LEU A 1 -22.93 -26.48 -4.83
N ARG A 2 -21.90 -27.32 -4.86
CA ARG A 2 -21.41 -28.06 -3.68
C ARG A 2 -20.70 -27.07 -2.74
N SER A 3 -21.30 -26.75 -1.61
CA SER A 3 -20.69 -25.88 -0.59
C SER A 3 -19.51 -26.62 0.07
N MET A 4 -18.29 -26.28 -0.35
CA MET A 4 -17.08 -26.72 0.35
C MET A 4 -16.94 -25.96 1.66
N LYS A 5 -17.37 -26.58 2.78
CA LYS A 5 -17.02 -26.10 4.12
C LYS A 5 -15.52 -26.22 4.33
N ARG A 6 -14.79 -25.11 4.18
CA ARG A 6 -13.36 -25.04 4.54
C ARG A 6 -13.23 -25.21 6.05
N LYS A 7 -12.55 -26.26 6.52
CA LYS A 7 -12.22 -26.41 7.94
C LYS A 7 -11.24 -25.30 8.34
N THR A 8 -11.61 -24.50 9.34
CA THR A 8 -10.71 -23.49 9.91
C THR A 8 -9.54 -24.22 10.56
N LYS A 9 -8.31 -23.97 10.09
CA LYS A 9 -7.12 -24.57 10.70
C LYS A 9 -7.06 -24.14 12.18
N PRO A 10 -6.84 -25.06 13.14
CA PRO A 10 -6.60 -24.71 14.55
C PRO A 10 -5.20 -24.10 14.64
N GLY A 11 -5.07 -22.84 14.22
CA GLY A 11 -3.91 -22.02 14.51
C GLY A 11 -4.12 -21.24 15.80
N LEU A 12 -3.03 -20.74 16.37
CA LEU A 12 -3.01 -19.78 17.47
C LEU A 12 -4.17 -18.77 17.31
N PRO A 13 -4.98 -18.49 18.34
CA PRO A 13 -6.04 -17.51 18.22
C PRO A 13 -5.40 -16.24 17.69
N ARG A 14 -5.73 -15.89 16.44
CA ARG A 14 -5.28 -14.63 15.87
C ARG A 14 -5.87 -13.59 16.79
N LEU A 15 -5.04 -12.99 17.64
CA LEU A 15 -5.33 -11.77 18.37
C LEU A 15 -5.54 -10.71 17.29
N PHE A 16 -6.70 -10.79 16.65
CA PHE A 16 -7.09 -10.00 15.52
C PHE A 16 -7.65 -8.73 16.08
N ASP A 17 -6.72 -7.84 16.39
CA ASP A 17 -7.04 -6.51 16.84
C ASP A 17 -7.61 -5.72 15.65
N ARG A 18 -8.95 -5.65 15.60
CA ARG A 18 -9.71 -5.00 14.53
C ARG A 18 -9.30 -3.54 14.31
N PRO A 19 -9.18 -2.67 15.34
CA PRO A 19 -8.74 -1.29 15.14
C PRO A 19 -7.31 -1.21 14.60
N LYS A 20 -6.38 -2.04 15.10
CA LYS A 20 -5.00 -2.10 14.56
C LYS A 20 -4.98 -2.56 13.11
N TYR A 21 -5.81 -3.55 12.76
CA TYR A 21 -5.93 -4.01 11.37
C TYR A 21 -6.55 -2.94 10.46
N ARG A 22 -7.47 -2.12 10.95
CA ARG A 22 -8.07 -1.01 10.18
C ARG A 22 -7.05 0.07 9.83
N GLN A 23 -6.13 0.39 10.74
CA GLN A 23 -5.07 1.39 10.49
C GLN A 23 -4.13 0.97 9.34
N ARG A 24 -3.93 -0.33 9.15
CA ARG A 24 -3.12 -0.88 8.05
C ARG A 24 -3.62 -0.47 6.66
N ASN A 25 -4.92 -0.22 6.51
CA ASN A 25 -5.51 0.24 5.24
C ASN A 25 -4.86 1.54 4.73
N ILE A 26 -4.41 2.43 5.62
CA ILE A 26 -3.73 3.68 5.23
C ILE A 26 -2.42 3.35 4.51
N ILE A 27 -1.64 2.43 5.08
CA ILE A 27 -0.37 1.98 4.52
C ILE A 27 -0.60 1.23 3.21
N GLU A 28 -1.60 0.36 3.14
CA GLU A 28 -1.93 -0.40 1.93
C GLU A 28 -2.38 0.50 0.79
N ARG A 29 -3.19 1.54 1.07
CA ARG A 29 -3.57 2.56 0.09
C ARG A 29 -2.38 3.37 -0.40
N MET A 30 -1.46 3.74 0.49
CA MET A 30 -0.22 4.42 0.11
C MET A 30 0.60 3.56 -0.87
N PHE A 31 0.78 2.28 -0.57
CA PHE A 31 1.48 1.37 -1.49
C PHE A 31 0.70 1.09 -2.77
N GLY A 32 -0.63 1.06 -2.74
CA GLY A 32 -1.47 0.93 -3.92
C GLY A 32 -1.21 2.06 -4.92
N TRP A 33 -1.22 3.30 -4.43
CA TRP A 33 -0.89 4.47 -5.25
C TRP A 33 0.59 4.46 -5.71
N LEU A 34 1.55 4.11 -4.84
CA LEU A 34 2.95 3.98 -5.26
C LEU A 34 3.12 2.98 -6.41
N LYS A 35 2.30 1.92 -6.42
CA LYS A 35 2.32 0.90 -7.47
C LYS A 35 1.66 1.33 -8.78
N GLU A 36 0.92 2.44 -8.83
CA GLU A 36 0.47 3.02 -10.10
C GLU A 36 1.67 3.53 -10.92
N ASN A 37 2.74 3.96 -10.25
CA ASN A 37 3.99 4.31 -10.90
C ASN A 37 4.74 3.06 -11.34
N ARG A 38 4.57 2.69 -12.60
CA ARG A 38 5.24 1.52 -13.23
C ARG A 38 6.75 1.51 -12.97
N ARG A 39 7.39 2.67 -12.94
CA ARG A 39 8.83 2.82 -12.68
C ARG A 39 9.27 2.26 -11.32
N ILE A 40 8.44 2.46 -10.30
CA ILE A 40 8.69 2.00 -8.92
C ILE A 40 8.39 0.50 -8.82
N VAL A 41 7.29 0.02 -9.41
CA VAL A 41 6.88 -1.40 -9.35
C VAL A 41 7.91 -2.33 -9.93
N THR A 42 8.38 -2.03 -11.13
CA THR A 42 9.33 -2.88 -11.85
C THR A 42 10.77 -2.67 -11.38
N ARG A 43 11.01 -1.71 -10.46
CA ARG A 43 12.33 -1.35 -9.93
C ARG A 43 13.35 -1.14 -11.05
N PHE A 44 13.04 -0.25 -12.00
CA PHE A 44 13.95 0.07 -13.11
C PHE A 44 15.27 0.68 -12.65
N ASP A 45 15.25 1.40 -11.53
CA ASP A 45 16.41 2.06 -10.96
C ASP A 45 17.38 1.02 -10.35
N LYS A 46 18.59 0.93 -10.92
CA LYS A 46 19.66 0.02 -10.46
C LYS A 46 20.26 0.47 -9.12
N LEU A 47 20.30 1.78 -8.89
CA LEU A 47 20.93 2.37 -7.71
C LEU A 47 19.89 2.62 -6.61
N ALA A 48 20.21 2.25 -5.37
CA ALA A 48 19.30 2.43 -4.24
C ALA A 48 18.95 3.91 -4.02
N THR A 49 19.90 4.82 -4.27
CA THR A 49 19.72 6.27 -4.15
C THR A 49 18.72 6.81 -5.17
N SER A 50 18.81 6.40 -6.44
CA SER A 50 17.87 6.84 -7.47
C SER A 50 16.48 6.27 -7.24
N PHE A 51 16.38 5.01 -6.80
CA PHE A 51 15.10 4.42 -6.39
C PHE A 51 14.46 5.18 -5.23
N ALA A 52 15.23 5.50 -4.17
CA ALA A 52 14.72 6.27 -3.04
C ALA A 52 14.26 7.67 -3.46
N ALA A 53 15.01 8.35 -4.35
CA ALA A 53 14.62 9.64 -4.89
C ALA A 53 13.28 9.57 -5.66
N MET A 54 13.07 8.52 -6.48
CA MET A 54 11.81 8.32 -7.20
C MET A 54 10.62 8.08 -6.25
N VAL A 55 10.82 7.32 -5.16
CA VAL A 55 9.79 7.12 -4.14
C VAL A 55 9.44 8.45 -3.45
N SER A 56 10.44 9.23 -3.03
CA SER A 56 10.23 10.54 -2.42
C SER A 56 9.52 11.51 -3.36
N LEU A 57 9.91 11.53 -4.64
CA LEU A 57 9.28 12.36 -5.66
C LEU A 57 7.81 11.99 -5.86
N ALA A 58 7.50 10.69 -5.96
CA ALA A 58 6.13 10.23 -6.07
C ALA A 58 5.31 10.73 -4.88
N CYS A 59 5.83 10.60 -3.65
CA CYS A 59 5.12 11.02 -2.44
C CYS A 59 4.84 12.53 -2.46
N ALA A 60 5.84 13.33 -2.84
CA ALA A 60 5.68 14.77 -3.00
C ALA A 60 4.60 15.12 -4.04
N MET A 61 4.59 14.48 -5.21
CA MET A 61 3.56 14.69 -6.23
C MET A 61 2.16 14.35 -5.72
N ARG A 62 2.02 13.30 -4.91
CA ARG A 62 0.73 12.91 -4.32
C ARG A 62 0.23 13.96 -3.33
N CYS A 63 1.10 14.46 -2.47
CA CYS A 63 0.80 15.51 -1.51
C CYS A 63 0.41 16.81 -2.22
N LEU A 64 1.16 17.21 -3.25
CA LEU A 64 0.84 18.40 -4.05
C LEU A 64 -0.51 18.25 -4.75
N ARG A 65 -0.78 17.11 -5.40
CA ARG A 65 -2.08 16.86 -6.04
C ARG A 65 -3.23 16.97 -5.05
N GLN A 66 -3.06 16.40 -3.86
CA GLN A 66 -4.07 16.51 -2.79
C GLN A 66 -4.25 17.96 -2.35
N TYR A 67 -3.17 18.70 -2.14
CA TYR A 67 -3.23 20.12 -1.78
C TYR A 67 -3.99 20.96 -2.79
N PHE A 68 -3.71 20.81 -4.09
CA PHE A 68 -4.44 21.51 -5.15
C PHE A 68 -5.91 21.10 -5.24
N THR A 69 -6.23 19.83 -4.96
CA THR A 69 -7.62 19.33 -5.00
C THR A 69 -8.44 19.84 -3.82
N TYR A 70 -7.82 20.07 -2.65
CA TYR A 70 -8.50 20.61 -1.46
C TYR A 70 -8.63 22.14 -1.47
N ARG A 71 -7.89 22.82 -2.36
CA ARG A 71 -7.88 24.29 -2.48
C ARG A 71 -8.79 24.83 -3.58
N ALA A 72 -9.31 23.98 -4.45
CA ALA A 72 -10.34 24.28 -5.45
C ALA A 72 -11.71 23.93 -4.89
#